data_AF-S7WWY8-F1
#
_entry.id   AF-S7WWY8-F1
#
_cell.length_a   1.000
_cell.length_b   1.000
_cell.length_c   1.000
_cell.angle_alpha   90.00
_cell.angle_beta   90.00
_cell.angle_gamma   90.00
#
_symmetry.space_group_name_H-M   'P 1'
#
loop_
_entity.id
_entity.type
_entity.pdbx_description
1 polymer ?
#
loop_
_entity_poly.entity_id
_entity_poly.type
_entity_poly.pdbx_seq_one_letter_code
_entity_poly.pdbx_strand_id
1 'polypeptide(L)'
;MNLENFLKNSVLPEMQVTSLYFKPNIPQDKLVNAIKEYAPNIGMSTVIALIDETFWGSGKEGMIITDENIILSKKLGGRSIPLSSVNQIHIKDKNLIINDIPVTKFNNPEVLPLTAFGSKLNEFITATKNTTNKLKKNALDVSTTSQLSIFLIRLTEPLYFESTPIDRRKSGATTIGYVLAANINEEQLKFIRFKGNFASNEELLCLSWLDSHDNKDSFFCVTNCGVHSVLSGQPATFLSHDNLRSLSALEEYKESRYVGIRLSNNDGIIVSIQNTFIRPYAFELFSGLISILNGHEPTSRIINENLSQKETNIISSQHDSFSYDDNKENTSKFTDSIEQQNFARHKNTSIPLRHHSNDHLFDFIIQINSVDNVGDFIGSLLSDSNNPNSKIKKKFQSYIARTTTFFRKEIVEKEGFFQFKNDIATMEVSGAVMAFVFIQMLERGLSEDIAKNILFEGIRATFNIKSSAQRDPTSAALIRIIDSYLSDDSTNEIFLNIILRLIGSNLNGSLLPNYNEVLEKHFNFLDEFIPTMDPSFTNFVNKMIYESNFLIDDILDTRW
;
A
#
# COMPACT_ATOMS: atom_id res chain seq x y z
N MET A 1 -16.10 -28.15 10.04
CA MET A 1 -16.82 -26.88 9.81
C MET A 1 -16.25 -26.26 8.54
N ASN A 2 -17.06 -25.98 7.52
CA ASN A 2 -16.62 -25.37 6.25
C ASN A 2 -16.90 -23.86 6.28
N LEU A 3 -16.02 -23.04 5.69
CA LEU A 3 -16.07 -21.57 5.82
C LEU A 3 -17.31 -20.98 5.14
N GLU A 4 -17.74 -21.55 4.01
CA GLU A 4 -18.94 -21.12 3.29
C GLU A 4 -20.18 -21.23 4.18
N ASN A 5 -20.39 -22.39 4.81
CA ASN A 5 -21.53 -22.61 5.70
C ASN A 5 -21.46 -21.75 6.97
N PHE A 6 -20.25 -21.49 7.47
CA PHE A 6 -20.06 -20.64 8.63
C PHE A 6 -20.42 -19.18 8.35
N LEU A 7 -19.97 -18.64 7.21
CA LEU A 7 -20.26 -17.26 6.81
C LEU A 7 -21.73 -17.09 6.38
N LYS A 8 -22.35 -18.09 5.74
CA LYS A 8 -23.79 -18.07 5.41
C LYS A 8 -24.70 -17.93 6.63
N ASN A 9 -24.29 -18.49 7.77
CA ASN A 9 -25.05 -18.41 9.02
C ASN A 9 -24.76 -17.12 9.81
N SER A 10 -24.00 -16.17 9.25
CA SER A 10 -23.73 -14.86 9.84
C SER A 10 -24.59 -13.78 9.17
N VAL A 11 -24.74 -12.61 9.81
CA VAL A 11 -25.48 -11.45 9.25
C VAL A 11 -24.72 -10.78 8.09
N LEU A 12 -23.44 -11.13 7.86
CA LEU A 12 -22.58 -10.47 6.87
C LEU A 12 -23.08 -10.52 5.42
N PRO A 13 -23.64 -11.65 4.90
CA PRO A 13 -24.14 -11.71 3.53
C PRO A 13 -25.39 -10.85 3.28
N GLU A 14 -26.08 -10.42 4.34
CA GLU A 14 -27.28 -9.56 4.26
C GLU A 14 -26.93 -8.06 4.34
N MET A 15 -25.69 -7.72 4.69
CA MET A 15 -25.23 -6.32 4.72
C MET A 15 -25.03 -5.80 3.29
N GLN A 16 -25.62 -4.66 2.96
CA GLN A 16 -25.33 -3.96 1.71
C GLN A 16 -23.93 -3.33 1.79
N VAL A 17 -22.94 -3.92 1.10
CA VAL A 17 -21.55 -3.46 1.13
C VAL A 17 -21.01 -3.32 -0.29
N THR A 18 -20.39 -2.19 -0.59
CA THR A 18 -19.99 -1.80 -1.96
C THR A 18 -18.74 -2.53 -2.49
N SER A 19 -17.93 -3.15 -1.61
CA SER A 19 -16.62 -3.73 -1.94
C SER A 19 -16.36 -5.11 -1.32
N LEU A 20 -17.38 -5.74 -0.73
CA LEU A 20 -17.26 -7.04 -0.09
C LEU A 20 -18.40 -7.94 -0.57
N TYR A 21 -18.04 -9.03 -1.25
CA TYR A 21 -18.99 -9.92 -1.89
C TYR A 21 -18.83 -11.34 -1.35
N PHE A 22 -19.94 -12.05 -1.20
CA PHE A 22 -19.98 -13.41 -0.67
C PHE A 22 -20.73 -14.32 -1.63
N LYS A 23 -20.30 -15.59 -1.73
CA LYS A 23 -20.99 -16.63 -2.49
C LYS A 23 -22.40 -16.85 -1.91
N PRO A 24 -23.46 -16.97 -2.75
CA PRO A 24 -23.45 -17.04 -4.22
C PRO A 24 -23.48 -15.68 -4.94
N ASN A 25 -23.56 -14.57 -4.23
CA ASN A 25 -23.83 -13.22 -4.75
C ASN A 25 -22.56 -12.45 -5.15
N ILE A 26 -21.53 -13.14 -5.65
CA ILE A 26 -20.31 -12.50 -6.16
C ILE A 26 -20.54 -12.10 -7.62
N PRO A 27 -20.37 -10.82 -8.01
CA PRO A 27 -20.48 -10.41 -9.41
C PRO A 27 -19.50 -11.19 -10.29
N GLN A 28 -20.02 -11.83 -11.34
CA GLN A 28 -19.26 -12.77 -12.17
C GLN A 28 -18.11 -12.09 -12.92
N ASP A 29 -18.33 -10.89 -13.42
CA ASP A 29 -17.33 -10.05 -14.08
C ASP A 29 -16.14 -9.74 -13.16
N LYS A 30 -16.42 -9.35 -11.90
CA LYS A 30 -15.39 -9.09 -10.89
C LYS A 30 -14.61 -10.34 -10.52
N LEU A 31 -15.32 -11.47 -10.36
CA LEU A 31 -14.70 -12.74 -10.01
C LEU A 31 -13.77 -13.24 -11.13
N VAL A 32 -14.20 -13.15 -12.39
CA VAL A 32 -13.38 -13.49 -13.55
C VAL A 32 -12.14 -12.61 -13.61
N ASN A 33 -12.29 -11.30 -13.40
CA ASN A 33 -11.17 -10.37 -13.39
C ASN A 33 -10.18 -10.68 -12.26
N ALA A 34 -10.68 -10.96 -11.05
CA ALA A 34 -9.87 -11.28 -9.89
C ALA A 34 -9.05 -12.57 -10.08
N ILE A 35 -9.70 -13.62 -10.58
CA ILE A 35 -9.04 -14.90 -10.90
C ILE A 35 -8.00 -14.71 -11.97
N LYS A 36 -8.35 -14.03 -13.07
CA LYS A 36 -7.42 -13.76 -14.17
C LYS A 36 -6.18 -12.99 -13.72
N GLU A 37 -6.35 -12.01 -12.83
CA GLU A 37 -5.28 -11.08 -12.47
C GLU A 37 -4.36 -11.61 -11.36
N TYR A 38 -4.91 -12.25 -10.33
CA TYR A 38 -4.13 -12.62 -9.15
C TYR A 38 -4.45 -13.98 -8.53
N ALA A 39 -5.37 -14.75 -9.11
CA ALA A 39 -5.67 -16.09 -8.62
C ALA A 39 -5.95 -17.09 -9.77
N PRO A 40 -5.05 -17.24 -10.76
CA PRO A 40 -5.33 -18.02 -11.97
C PRO A 40 -5.51 -19.53 -11.71
N ASN A 41 -5.02 -20.02 -10.58
CA ASN A 41 -5.01 -21.44 -10.22
C ASN A 41 -6.23 -21.89 -9.41
N ILE A 42 -7.21 -21.01 -9.17
CA ILE A 42 -8.43 -21.36 -8.42
C ILE A 42 -9.65 -21.37 -9.33
N GLY A 43 -10.55 -22.33 -9.08
CA GLY A 43 -11.85 -22.40 -9.76
C GLY A 43 -12.83 -21.38 -9.18
N MET A 44 -13.67 -20.78 -10.04
CA MET A 44 -14.69 -19.81 -9.60
C MET A 44 -15.58 -20.33 -8.46
N SER A 45 -15.91 -21.63 -8.47
CA SER A 45 -16.79 -22.25 -7.48
C SER A 45 -16.19 -22.36 -6.08
N THR A 46 -14.87 -22.25 -5.93
CA THR A 46 -14.17 -22.35 -4.64
C THR A 46 -14.06 -21.01 -3.92
N VAL A 47 -14.37 -19.91 -4.61
CA VAL A 47 -14.35 -18.57 -4.03
C VAL A 47 -15.56 -18.36 -3.15
N ILE A 48 -15.30 -18.07 -1.87
CA ILE A 48 -16.32 -17.88 -0.84
C ILE A 48 -16.59 -16.39 -0.64
N ALA A 49 -15.53 -15.59 -0.66
CA ALA A 49 -15.63 -14.15 -0.54
C ALA A 49 -14.61 -13.43 -1.42
N LEU A 50 -14.99 -12.24 -1.88
CA LEU A 50 -14.16 -11.34 -2.67
C LEU A 50 -14.23 -9.95 -2.04
N ILE A 51 -13.07 -9.39 -1.69
CA ILE A 51 -12.90 -7.99 -1.31
C ILE A 51 -12.33 -7.27 -2.52
N ASP A 52 -13.08 -6.32 -3.05
CA ASP A 52 -12.67 -5.53 -4.20
C ASP A 52 -11.98 -4.23 -3.74
N GLU A 53 -10.68 -4.14 -4.00
CA GLU A 53 -9.83 -2.98 -3.70
C GLU A 53 -9.65 -2.09 -4.92
N THR A 54 -10.28 -2.40 -6.06
CA THR A 54 -10.20 -1.52 -7.22
C THR A 54 -11.06 -0.28 -7.02
N PHE A 55 -10.51 0.88 -7.36
CA PHE A 55 -11.22 2.16 -7.23
C PHE A 55 -12.46 2.25 -8.13
N TRP A 56 -12.49 1.42 -9.20
CA TRP A 56 -13.57 1.33 -10.19
C TRP A 56 -14.48 0.11 -10.03
N GLY A 57 -14.26 -0.69 -9.00
CA GLY A 57 -15.05 -1.90 -8.79
C GLY A 57 -14.88 -2.94 -9.89
N SER A 58 -13.73 -2.99 -10.57
CA SER A 58 -13.43 -3.99 -11.62
C SER A 58 -13.03 -5.36 -11.06
N GLY A 59 -12.70 -5.48 -9.77
CA GLY A 59 -12.27 -6.73 -9.13
C GLY A 59 -10.83 -7.17 -9.41
N LYS A 60 -10.06 -6.45 -10.25
CA LYS A 60 -8.66 -6.76 -10.61
C LYS A 60 -7.65 -6.61 -9.45
N GLU A 61 -8.02 -5.87 -8.42
CA GLU A 61 -7.22 -5.65 -7.21
C GLU A 61 -8.11 -5.97 -6.02
N GLY A 62 -7.55 -6.63 -5.01
CA GLY A 62 -8.35 -7.08 -3.88
C GLY A 62 -7.82 -8.32 -3.20
N MET A 63 -8.71 -8.96 -2.46
CA MET A 63 -8.48 -10.18 -1.71
C MET A 63 -9.57 -11.21 -2.04
N ILE A 64 -9.16 -12.41 -2.42
CA ILE A 64 -10.04 -13.58 -2.52
C ILE A 64 -9.88 -14.43 -1.28
N ILE A 65 -10.99 -14.98 -0.78
CA ILE A 65 -11.00 -16.00 0.27
C ILE A 65 -11.67 -17.26 -0.27
N THR A 66 -11.00 -18.39 -0.05
CA THR A 66 -11.48 -19.75 -0.33
C THR A 66 -11.48 -20.56 0.98
N ASP A 67 -11.90 -21.83 0.95
CA ASP A 67 -11.78 -22.72 2.13
C ASP A 67 -10.31 -23.02 2.52
N GLU A 68 -9.36 -22.78 1.61
CA GLU A 68 -7.96 -23.17 1.79
C GLU A 68 -7.00 -21.98 1.91
N ASN A 69 -7.30 -20.87 1.23
CA ASN A 69 -6.36 -19.76 1.04
C ASN A 69 -7.03 -18.38 1.09
N ILE A 70 -6.27 -17.40 1.60
CA ILE A 70 -6.47 -15.97 1.40
C ILE A 70 -5.49 -15.51 0.31
N ILE A 71 -5.99 -14.98 -0.79
CA ILE A 71 -5.17 -14.61 -1.95
C ILE A 71 -5.25 -13.10 -2.15
N LEU A 72 -4.09 -12.43 -2.09
CA LEU A 72 -3.96 -10.99 -2.23
C LEU A 72 -3.44 -10.64 -3.62
N SER A 73 -4.09 -9.66 -4.26
CA SER A 73 -3.59 -9.04 -5.48
C SER A 73 -2.20 -8.43 -5.31
N LYS A 74 -1.47 -8.22 -6.42
CA LYS A 74 -0.11 -7.64 -6.41
C LYS A 74 -0.02 -6.33 -5.64
N LYS A 75 -1.00 -5.44 -5.80
CA LYS A 75 -1.10 -4.16 -5.06
C LYS A 75 -1.19 -4.34 -3.55
N LEU A 76 -1.82 -5.43 -3.09
CA LEU A 76 -1.93 -5.78 -1.68
C LEU A 76 -0.77 -6.68 -1.19
N GLY A 77 0.30 -6.80 -1.97
CA GLY A 77 1.48 -7.59 -1.61
C GLY A 77 1.55 -8.99 -2.23
N GLY A 78 0.65 -9.30 -3.18
CA GLY A 78 0.82 -10.36 -4.19
C GLY A 78 1.10 -11.76 -3.66
N ARG A 79 0.33 -12.22 -2.66
CA ARG A 79 0.62 -13.48 -1.94
C ARG A 79 -0.62 -14.31 -1.70
N SER A 80 -0.45 -15.63 -1.70
CA SER A 80 -1.45 -16.59 -1.22
C SER A 80 -1.05 -17.07 0.17
N ILE A 81 -1.97 -16.98 1.12
CA ILE A 81 -1.77 -17.34 2.52
C ILE A 81 -2.70 -18.52 2.83
N PRO A 82 -2.16 -19.72 3.09
CA PRO A 82 -2.97 -20.85 3.52
C PRO A 82 -3.72 -20.53 4.81
N LEU A 83 -5.02 -20.79 4.85
CA LEU A 83 -5.83 -20.62 6.08
C LEU A 83 -5.32 -21.51 7.22
N SER A 84 -4.69 -22.65 6.89
CA SER A 84 -4.03 -23.52 7.89
C SER A 84 -2.91 -22.81 8.66
N SER A 85 -2.17 -21.86 8.04
CA SER A 85 -1.11 -21.10 8.71
C SER A 85 -1.61 -19.88 9.49
N VAL A 86 -2.90 -19.52 9.39
CA VAL A 86 -3.47 -18.36 10.09
C VAL A 86 -3.94 -18.77 11.48
N ASN A 87 -3.25 -18.37 12.55
CA ASN A 87 -3.65 -18.57 13.96
C ASN A 87 -4.72 -17.58 14.38
N GLN A 88 -4.54 -16.33 13.96
CA GLN A 88 -5.48 -15.25 14.20
C GLN A 88 -5.44 -14.26 13.04
N ILE A 89 -6.57 -13.64 12.77
CA ILE A 89 -6.74 -12.62 11.76
C ILE A 89 -7.56 -11.47 12.33
N HIS A 90 -7.10 -10.26 12.09
CA HIS A 90 -7.82 -9.05 12.45
C HIS A 90 -7.84 -8.13 11.25
N ILE A 91 -8.97 -7.44 11.07
CA ILE A 91 -8.99 -6.29 10.18
C ILE A 91 -9.41 -5.10 11.02
N LYS A 92 -8.45 -4.20 11.31
CA LYS A 92 -8.65 -3.02 12.15
C LYS A 92 -8.21 -1.78 11.39
N ASP A 93 -9.09 -0.78 11.31
CA ASP A 93 -8.82 0.47 10.57
C ASP A 93 -8.33 0.21 9.13
N LYS A 94 -8.94 -0.80 8.49
CA LYS A 94 -8.59 -1.34 7.17
C LYS A 94 -7.21 -2.02 7.06
N ASN A 95 -6.49 -2.24 8.15
CA ASN A 95 -5.26 -3.02 8.15
C ASN A 95 -5.60 -4.49 8.35
N LEU A 96 -5.24 -5.33 7.38
CA LEU A 96 -5.23 -6.78 7.53
C LEU A 96 -4.01 -7.18 8.35
N ILE A 97 -4.26 -7.75 9.52
CA ILE A 97 -3.24 -8.25 10.43
C ILE A 97 -3.46 -9.75 10.55
N ILE A 98 -2.44 -10.54 10.26
CA ILE A 98 -2.47 -12.00 10.36
C ILE A 98 -1.35 -12.41 11.30
N ASN A 99 -1.68 -13.14 12.37
CA ASN A 99 -0.73 -13.56 13.39
C ASN A 99 0.09 -12.39 13.96
N ASP A 100 -0.58 -11.28 14.30
CA ASP A 100 0.02 -10.01 14.77
C ASP A 100 0.91 -9.28 13.76
N ILE A 101 1.01 -9.76 12.53
CA ILE A 101 1.81 -9.12 11.47
C ILE A 101 0.87 -8.33 10.55
N PRO A 102 1.10 -7.02 10.37
CA PRO A 102 0.43 -6.24 9.34
C PRO A 102 0.80 -6.79 7.95
N VAL A 103 -0.19 -7.32 7.25
CA VAL A 103 -0.01 -7.92 5.93
C VAL A 103 -0.25 -6.90 4.83
N THR A 104 -1.34 -6.14 4.94
CA THR A 104 -1.70 -5.13 3.96
C THR A 104 -2.70 -4.14 4.54
N LYS A 105 -2.92 -3.02 3.85
CA LYS A 105 -3.94 -2.03 4.19
C LYS A 105 -4.87 -1.84 3.01
N PHE A 106 -6.16 -2.03 3.25
CA PHE A 106 -7.21 -1.73 2.30
C PHE A 106 -7.51 -0.22 2.30
N ASN A 107 -7.80 0.35 1.15
CA ASN A 107 -8.15 1.76 1.00
C ASN A 107 -9.63 1.92 0.69
N ASN A 108 -10.20 1.03 -0.14
CA ASN A 108 -11.54 1.22 -0.68
C ASN A 108 -12.68 0.68 0.20
N PRO A 109 -12.64 -0.58 0.71
CA PRO A 109 -13.72 -1.12 1.52
C PRO A 109 -14.06 -0.28 2.75
N GLU A 110 -15.34 -0.25 3.11
CA GLU A 110 -15.84 0.42 4.31
C GLU A 110 -15.31 -0.24 5.58
N VAL A 111 -14.97 0.57 6.59
CA VAL A 111 -14.29 0.08 7.81
C VAL A 111 -15.16 -0.91 8.57
N LEU A 112 -16.44 -0.62 8.77
CA LEU A 112 -17.32 -1.41 9.63
C LEU A 112 -17.62 -2.80 9.05
N PRO A 113 -18.05 -2.97 7.78
CA PRO A 113 -18.27 -4.29 7.22
C PRO A 113 -16.99 -5.12 7.10
N LEU A 114 -15.88 -4.47 6.75
CA LEU A 114 -14.58 -5.11 6.65
C LEU A 114 -14.08 -5.61 8.01
N THR A 115 -14.29 -4.82 9.07
CA THR A 115 -13.94 -5.21 10.46
C THR A 115 -14.81 -6.38 10.91
N ALA A 116 -16.13 -6.33 10.65
CA ALA A 116 -17.05 -7.41 10.99
C ALA A 116 -16.71 -8.72 10.26
N PHE A 117 -16.32 -8.63 8.99
CA PHE A 117 -15.80 -9.76 8.22
C PHE A 117 -14.52 -10.33 8.84
N GLY A 118 -13.55 -9.47 9.17
CA GLY A 118 -12.32 -9.88 9.85
C GLY A 118 -12.61 -10.62 11.17
N SER A 119 -13.55 -10.11 11.99
CA SER A 119 -13.96 -10.77 13.23
C SER A 119 -14.57 -12.15 13.01
N LYS A 120 -15.46 -12.30 12.01
CA LYS A 120 -16.08 -13.61 11.72
C LYS A 120 -15.10 -14.61 11.13
N LEU A 121 -14.18 -14.16 10.27
CA LEU A 121 -13.10 -14.99 9.77
C LEU A 121 -12.19 -15.47 10.91
N ASN A 122 -11.91 -14.62 11.89
CA ASN A 122 -11.16 -15.00 13.09
C ASN A 122 -11.88 -16.04 13.97
N GLU A 123 -13.20 -15.87 14.14
CA GLU A 123 -14.03 -16.82 14.88
C GLU A 123 -13.98 -18.22 14.23
N PHE A 124 -14.10 -18.28 12.90
CA PHE A 124 -13.96 -19.51 12.14
C PHE A 124 -12.59 -20.16 12.34
N ILE A 125 -11.52 -19.37 12.23
CA ILE A 125 -10.14 -19.85 12.39
C ILE A 125 -9.89 -20.37 13.80
N THR A 126 -10.40 -19.67 14.82
CA THR A 126 -10.25 -20.09 16.22
C THR A 126 -11.05 -21.37 16.50
N ALA A 127 -12.29 -21.46 16.00
CA ALA A 127 -13.15 -22.64 16.17
C ALA A 127 -12.60 -23.88 15.45
N THR A 128 -12.04 -23.70 14.25
CA THR A 128 -11.38 -24.80 13.52
C THR A 128 -10.09 -25.21 14.22
N LYS A 129 -9.26 -24.29 14.72
CA LYS A 129 -8.02 -24.61 15.45
C LYS A 129 -8.24 -25.27 16.80
N ASN A 130 -9.30 -24.93 17.53
CA ASN A 130 -9.67 -25.65 18.75
C ASN A 130 -10.07 -27.12 18.46
N THR A 131 -10.37 -27.44 17.21
CA THR A 131 -10.64 -28.81 16.74
C THR A 131 -9.35 -29.51 16.25
N THR A 132 -8.32 -28.77 15.80
CA THR A 132 -7.06 -29.30 15.23
C THR A 132 -5.82 -29.25 16.14
N ASN A 133 -5.80 -28.44 17.21
CA ASN A 133 -4.63 -28.28 18.09
C ASN A 133 -4.46 -29.43 19.09
N LYS A 134 -3.98 -30.57 18.57
CA LYS A 134 -3.44 -31.68 19.37
C LYS A 134 -1.99 -32.06 19.01
N LEU A 135 -1.23 -31.21 18.30
CA LEU A 135 0.19 -31.46 17.98
C LEU A 135 1.09 -30.32 18.48
N LYS A 136 1.65 -30.49 19.67
CA LYS A 136 2.82 -29.72 20.12
C LYS A 136 4.04 -30.19 19.31
N LYS A 137 4.82 -29.27 18.73
CA LYS A 137 6.16 -29.59 18.22
C LYS A 137 7.12 -29.70 19.41
N ASN A 138 7.84 -30.81 19.51
CA ASN A 138 8.80 -31.04 20.59
C ASN A 138 10.09 -30.26 20.28
N ALA A 139 10.43 -29.29 21.13
CA ALA A 139 11.74 -28.66 21.10
C ALA A 139 12.77 -29.59 21.75
N LEU A 140 14.01 -29.56 21.23
CA LEU A 140 15.13 -30.25 21.85
C LEU A 140 15.44 -29.69 23.25
N ASP A 141 16.09 -30.50 24.08
CA ASP A 141 16.64 -30.04 25.34
C ASP A 141 17.81 -29.05 25.11
N VAL A 142 18.15 -28.32 26.17
CA VAL A 142 19.18 -27.27 26.14
C VAL A 142 20.56 -27.82 25.77
N SER A 143 20.91 -29.04 26.19
CA SER A 143 22.22 -29.64 25.92
C SER A 143 22.37 -29.98 24.45
N THR A 144 21.38 -30.67 23.87
CA THR A 144 21.37 -31.00 22.43
C THR A 144 21.31 -29.74 21.55
N THR A 145 20.52 -28.74 21.95
CA THR A 145 20.44 -27.45 21.24
C THR A 145 21.79 -26.72 21.24
N SER A 146 22.54 -26.77 22.35
CA SER A 146 23.88 -26.21 22.45
C SER A 146 24.89 -26.93 21.54
N GLN A 147 24.89 -28.27 21.53
CA GLN A 147 25.73 -29.08 20.64
C GLN A 147 25.45 -28.79 19.15
N LEU A 148 24.17 -28.66 18.78
CA LEU A 148 23.78 -28.27 17.43
C LEU A 148 24.27 -26.87 17.08
N SER A 149 24.19 -25.92 18.01
CA SER A 149 24.67 -24.55 17.79
C SER A 149 26.18 -24.52 17.54
N ILE A 150 26.97 -25.28 18.31
CA ILE A 150 28.42 -25.44 18.11
C ILE A 150 28.73 -26.01 16.72
N PHE A 151 27.99 -27.02 16.29
CA PHE A 151 28.14 -27.62 14.97
C PHE A 151 27.78 -26.64 13.84
N LEU A 152 26.72 -25.85 13.99
CA LEU A 152 26.30 -24.87 12.99
C LEU A 152 27.29 -23.70 12.89
N ILE A 153 27.92 -23.28 14.00
CA ILE A 153 29.03 -22.30 13.97
C ILE A 153 30.14 -22.83 13.06
N ARG A 154 30.58 -24.08 13.25
CA ARG A 154 31.58 -24.72 12.39
C ARG A 154 31.19 -24.71 10.90
N LEU A 155 29.93 -24.98 10.58
CA LEU A 155 29.45 -25.01 9.19
C LEU A 155 29.38 -23.62 8.53
N THR A 156 29.13 -22.58 9.31
CA THR A 156 28.99 -21.19 8.82
C THR A 156 30.31 -20.43 8.74
N GLU A 157 31.33 -20.84 9.51
CA GLU A 157 32.69 -20.29 9.43
C GLU A 157 33.45 -20.82 8.19
N PRO A 158 33.90 -19.95 7.26
CA PRO A 158 34.34 -20.32 5.93
C PRO A 158 35.59 -21.20 5.90
N LEU A 159 35.46 -22.33 5.22
CA LEU A 159 36.51 -23.04 4.50
C LEU A 159 36.85 -22.37 3.16
N TYR A 160 36.83 -21.02 3.07
CA TYR A 160 37.22 -20.36 1.82
C TYR A 160 38.73 -20.30 1.61
N PHE A 161 39.56 -20.72 2.57
CA PHE A 161 40.98 -20.86 2.33
C PHE A 161 41.65 -21.90 3.25
N GLU A 162 41.75 -23.14 2.79
CA GLU A 162 42.81 -24.05 3.24
C GLU A 162 44.22 -23.54 2.85
N SER A 163 44.32 -22.41 2.11
CA SER A 163 45.57 -21.81 1.63
C SER A 163 45.90 -20.40 2.14
N THR A 164 45.08 -19.78 3.01
CA THR A 164 45.29 -18.38 3.46
C THR A 164 45.58 -18.30 4.97
N PRO A 165 46.74 -17.72 5.36
CA PRO A 165 47.15 -17.51 6.75
C PRO A 165 46.12 -16.73 7.59
N ILE A 166 46.07 -17.06 8.89
CA ILE A 166 45.07 -16.57 9.86
C ILE A 166 45.08 -15.05 10.02
N ASP A 167 46.25 -14.43 9.92
CA ASP A 167 46.50 -13.00 10.02
C ASP A 167 45.93 -12.16 8.86
N ARG A 168 45.55 -12.82 7.75
CA ARG A 168 44.97 -12.15 6.58
C ARG A 168 43.45 -12.33 6.46
N ARG A 169 42.80 -12.94 7.44
CA ARG A 169 41.35 -13.22 7.43
C ARG A 169 40.57 -12.01 7.96
N LYS A 170 39.52 -11.58 7.23
CA LYS A 170 38.55 -10.60 7.75
C LYS A 170 37.73 -11.24 8.86
N SER A 171 37.56 -10.53 9.99
CA SER A 171 36.68 -10.97 11.08
C SER A 171 35.23 -11.07 10.60
N GLY A 172 34.54 -12.17 10.92
CA GLY A 172 33.12 -12.36 10.60
C GLY A 172 32.79 -12.79 9.17
N ALA A 173 33.76 -13.24 8.37
CA ALA A 173 33.45 -13.86 7.08
C ALA A 173 32.58 -15.10 7.31
N THR A 174 31.41 -15.19 6.67
CA THR A 174 30.52 -16.36 6.66
C THR A 174 30.56 -17.02 5.28
N THR A 175 30.23 -18.31 5.19
CA THR A 175 29.96 -18.91 3.88
C THR A 175 28.70 -18.28 3.29
N ILE A 176 28.73 -17.92 1.99
CA ILE A 176 27.60 -17.28 1.29
C ILE A 176 26.32 -18.16 1.30
N GLY A 177 26.40 -19.41 1.77
CA GLY A 177 25.29 -20.36 1.85
C GLY A 177 24.54 -20.43 3.19
N TYR A 178 25.18 -20.23 4.35
CA TYR A 178 24.54 -20.39 5.65
C TYR A 178 24.88 -19.24 6.61
N VAL A 179 23.88 -18.79 7.37
CA VAL A 179 23.95 -17.66 8.29
C VAL A 179 23.43 -18.09 9.66
N LEU A 180 24.21 -17.84 10.71
CA LEU A 180 23.80 -18.11 12.09
C LEU A 180 22.67 -17.18 12.51
N ALA A 181 21.78 -17.67 13.38
CA ALA A 181 20.69 -16.87 13.93
C ALA A 181 21.16 -15.55 14.58
N ALA A 182 22.32 -15.56 15.24
CA ALA A 182 22.93 -14.37 15.85
C ALA A 182 23.28 -13.26 14.84
N ASN A 183 23.42 -13.59 13.55
CA ASN A 183 23.76 -12.66 12.48
C ASN A 183 22.53 -12.22 11.68
N ILE A 184 21.33 -12.60 12.12
CA ILE A 184 20.05 -12.23 11.50
C ILE A 184 19.40 -11.12 12.33
N ASN A 185 18.97 -10.05 11.68
CA ASN A 185 18.30 -8.96 12.38
C ASN A 185 16.87 -9.35 12.82
N GLU A 186 16.28 -8.61 13.76
CA GLU A 186 14.97 -8.95 14.30
C GLU A 186 13.84 -9.00 13.26
N GLU A 187 13.88 -8.11 12.25
CA GLU A 187 12.85 -8.05 11.21
C GLU A 187 12.89 -9.30 10.33
N GLN A 188 14.09 -9.73 9.93
CA GLN A 188 14.31 -10.97 9.19
C GLN A 188 13.91 -12.18 10.02
N LEU A 189 14.22 -12.21 11.31
CA LEU A 189 13.80 -13.30 12.21
C LEU A 189 12.27 -13.39 12.31
N LYS A 190 11.58 -12.26 12.49
CA LYS A 190 10.10 -12.21 12.52
C LYS A 190 9.51 -12.72 11.21
N PHE A 191 10.09 -12.34 10.07
CA PHE A 191 9.69 -12.81 8.75
C PHE A 191 9.86 -14.34 8.58
N ILE A 192 11.02 -14.88 8.95
CA ILE A 192 11.33 -16.32 8.88
C ILE A 192 10.34 -17.13 9.72
N ARG A 193 10.09 -16.68 10.96
CA ARG A 193 9.13 -17.34 11.87
C ARG A 193 7.72 -17.40 11.29
N PHE A 194 7.28 -16.30 10.66
CA PHE A 194 5.97 -16.23 10.01
C PHE A 194 5.87 -17.20 8.84
N LYS A 195 6.83 -17.16 7.91
CA LYS A 195 6.84 -17.98 6.70
C LYS A 195 7.03 -19.47 6.98
N GLY A 196 7.87 -19.81 7.97
CA GLY A 196 8.11 -21.19 8.39
C GLY A 196 7.05 -21.74 9.35
N ASN A 197 6.05 -20.94 9.74
CA ASN A 197 5.01 -21.34 10.70
C ASN A 197 5.61 -21.94 11.99
N PHE A 198 6.52 -21.17 12.62
CA PHE A 198 7.24 -21.61 13.80
C PHE A 198 6.30 -21.74 15.01
N ALA A 199 6.49 -22.78 15.81
CA ALA A 199 5.83 -22.85 17.11
C ALA A 199 6.36 -21.76 18.07
N SER A 200 5.61 -21.44 19.13
CA SER A 200 6.00 -20.41 20.09
C SER A 200 7.34 -20.70 20.79
N ASN A 201 7.66 -21.99 20.99
CA ASN A 201 8.91 -22.49 21.57
C ASN A 201 10.00 -22.81 20.53
N GLU A 202 9.72 -22.60 19.25
CA GLU A 202 10.64 -22.95 18.16
C GLU A 202 11.62 -21.81 17.93
N GLU A 203 12.92 -22.05 18.10
CA GLU A 203 14.02 -21.08 18.01
C GLU A 203 14.84 -21.33 16.75
N LEU A 204 15.18 -20.27 16.01
CA LEU A 204 16.04 -20.35 14.82
C LEU A 204 17.50 -20.55 15.26
N LEU A 205 18.22 -21.48 14.62
CA LEU A 205 19.64 -21.73 14.87
C LEU A 205 20.50 -21.29 13.67
N CYS A 206 20.08 -21.65 12.46
CA CYS A 206 20.80 -21.37 11.22
C CYS A 206 19.85 -21.22 10.03
N LEU A 207 20.23 -20.43 9.04
CA LEU A 207 19.44 -20.09 7.85
C LEU A 207 20.29 -20.15 6.58
N SER A 208 19.71 -20.58 5.48
CA SER A 208 20.19 -20.34 4.11
C SER A 208 19.14 -19.57 3.32
N TRP A 209 19.53 -18.49 2.66
CA TRP A 209 18.63 -17.80 1.72
C TRP A 209 18.60 -18.56 0.40
N LEU A 210 17.39 -18.81 -0.11
CA LEU A 210 17.17 -19.54 -1.37
C LEU A 210 16.93 -18.60 -2.56
N ASP A 211 17.09 -17.29 -2.37
CA ASP A 211 16.94 -16.26 -3.41
C ASP A 211 18.24 -15.43 -3.54
N SER A 212 18.56 -15.01 -4.76
CA SER A 212 19.85 -14.38 -5.10
C SER A 212 19.88 -12.84 -5.03
N HIS A 213 18.75 -12.17 -4.71
CA HIS A 213 18.64 -10.70 -4.62
C HIS A 213 17.56 -10.29 -3.59
N ASP A 214 17.37 -8.98 -3.36
CA ASP A 214 16.62 -8.29 -2.28
C ASP A 214 15.23 -8.82 -1.90
N ASN A 215 14.66 -9.74 -2.66
CA ASN A 215 13.40 -10.39 -2.36
C ASN A 215 13.63 -11.73 -1.65
N LYS A 216 13.76 -11.67 -0.32
CA LYS A 216 14.09 -12.79 0.57
C LYS A 216 12.86 -13.66 0.89
N ASP A 217 12.15 -14.16 -0.11
CA ASP A 217 10.88 -14.90 0.09
C ASP A 217 11.05 -16.42 0.28
N SER A 218 12.20 -16.96 -0.11
CA SER A 218 12.53 -18.39 -0.01
C SER A 218 13.75 -18.61 0.88
N PHE A 219 13.69 -19.59 1.77
CA PHE A 219 14.79 -19.92 2.68
C PHE A 219 14.73 -21.37 3.16
N PHE A 220 15.88 -21.89 3.59
CA PHE A 220 16.00 -23.10 4.38
C PHE A 220 16.48 -22.73 5.78
N CYS A 221 15.99 -23.39 6.83
CA CYS A 221 16.52 -23.15 8.17
C CYS A 221 16.50 -24.37 9.07
N VAL A 222 17.41 -24.36 10.05
CA VAL A 222 17.46 -25.29 11.18
C VAL A 222 16.96 -24.57 12.42
N THR A 223 16.03 -25.19 13.13
CA THR A 223 15.48 -24.71 14.41
C THR A 223 15.78 -25.71 15.52
N ASN A 224 15.44 -25.39 16.77
CA ASN A 224 15.47 -26.36 17.87
C ASN A 224 14.36 -27.44 17.78
N CYS A 225 13.41 -27.34 16.85
CA CYS A 225 12.34 -28.33 16.64
C CYS A 225 12.51 -29.20 15.39
N GLY A 226 13.26 -28.73 14.39
CA GLY A 226 13.40 -29.43 13.11
C GLY A 226 14.07 -28.57 12.04
N VAL A 227 13.91 -28.99 10.79
CA VAL A 227 14.35 -28.24 9.62
C VAL A 227 13.15 -27.79 8.80
N HIS A 228 13.24 -26.60 8.23
CA HIS A 228 12.26 -26.06 7.29
C HIS A 228 12.90 -25.77 5.95
N SER A 229 12.17 -26.02 4.88
CA SER A 229 12.50 -25.56 3.53
C SER A 229 11.27 -24.86 2.95
N VAL A 230 11.41 -23.57 2.68
CA VAL A 230 10.35 -22.69 2.22
C VAL A 230 10.73 -22.14 0.85
N LEU A 231 9.95 -22.51 -0.16
CA LEU A 231 10.10 -22.04 -1.53
C LEU A 231 8.88 -21.21 -1.94
N SER A 232 9.10 -20.13 -2.68
CA SER A 232 8.00 -19.30 -3.20
C SER A 232 7.03 -20.13 -4.05
N GLY A 233 5.74 -20.05 -3.72
CA GLY A 233 4.68 -20.77 -4.43
C GLY A 233 4.54 -22.26 -4.09
N GLN A 234 5.32 -22.79 -3.14
CA GLN A 234 5.21 -24.18 -2.66
C GLN A 234 4.85 -24.22 -1.18
N PRO A 235 4.18 -25.29 -0.70
CA PRO A 235 3.98 -25.50 0.73
C PRO A 235 5.31 -25.58 1.47
N ALA A 236 5.39 -24.96 2.66
CA ALA A 236 6.56 -25.09 3.52
C ALA A 236 6.76 -26.56 3.92
N THR A 237 7.95 -27.09 3.64
CA THR A 237 8.35 -28.43 4.07
C THR A 237 8.92 -28.32 5.47
N PHE A 238 8.37 -29.08 6.43
CA PHE A 238 8.91 -29.20 7.78
C PHE A 238 9.22 -30.67 8.09
N LEU A 239 10.43 -30.93 8.59
CA LEU A 239 10.83 -32.24 9.09
C LEU A 239 11.31 -32.10 10.53
N SER A 240 10.61 -32.76 11.45
CA SER A 240 10.93 -32.71 12.89
C SER A 240 12.27 -33.40 13.19
N HIS A 241 12.90 -32.98 14.28
CA HIS A 241 14.08 -33.67 14.79
C HIS A 241 13.82 -35.13 15.15
N ASP A 242 12.63 -35.44 15.67
CA ASP A 242 12.23 -36.83 15.97
C ASP A 242 12.23 -37.71 14.72
N ASN A 243 11.74 -37.18 13.60
CA ASN A 243 11.76 -37.90 12.33
C ASN A 243 13.18 -37.98 11.75
N LEU A 244 13.95 -36.88 11.80
CA LEU A 244 15.32 -36.82 11.31
C LEU A 244 16.24 -37.86 11.97
N ARG A 245 16.08 -38.16 13.26
CA ARG A 245 16.87 -39.17 14.00
C ARG A 245 16.89 -40.53 13.31
N SER A 246 15.79 -40.89 12.65
CA SER A 246 15.58 -42.19 12.01
C SER A 246 16.05 -42.25 10.55
N LEU A 247 16.49 -41.12 9.99
CA LEU A 247 16.87 -41.00 8.59
C LEU A 247 18.40 -40.96 8.43
N SER A 248 18.86 -41.13 7.19
CA SER A 248 20.24 -40.85 6.79
C SER A 248 20.28 -39.98 5.53
N ALA A 249 21.29 -39.12 5.43
CA ALA A 249 21.57 -38.39 4.20
C ALA A 249 22.17 -39.35 3.16
N LEU A 250 21.60 -39.40 1.95
CA LEU A 250 22.04 -40.30 0.89
C LEU A 250 22.94 -39.60 -0.12
N GLU A 251 22.42 -38.56 -0.78
CA GLU A 251 23.14 -37.84 -1.83
C GLU A 251 22.63 -36.40 -1.99
N GLU A 252 23.54 -35.51 -2.39
CA GLU A 252 23.19 -34.16 -2.80
C GLU A 252 22.70 -34.20 -4.26
N TYR A 253 21.59 -33.52 -4.53
CA TYR A 253 21.07 -33.37 -5.89
C TYR A 253 20.94 -31.89 -6.26
N LYS A 254 20.96 -31.65 -7.57
CA LYS A 254 20.75 -30.32 -8.14
C LYS A 254 19.39 -30.27 -8.81
N GLU A 255 18.65 -29.22 -8.54
CA GLU A 255 17.38 -28.96 -9.19
C GLU A 255 17.34 -27.49 -9.63
N SER A 256 17.41 -27.25 -10.94
CA SER A 256 17.49 -25.90 -11.51
C SER A 256 18.66 -25.10 -10.89
N ARG A 257 18.37 -24.03 -10.15
CA ARG A 257 19.35 -23.19 -9.42
C ARG A 257 19.60 -23.62 -7.98
N TYR A 258 18.95 -24.69 -7.51
CA TYR A 258 18.99 -25.13 -6.12
C TYR A 258 19.90 -26.33 -5.91
N VAL A 259 20.34 -26.49 -4.66
CA VAL A 259 20.94 -27.72 -4.14
C VAL A 259 20.04 -28.26 -3.04
N GLY A 260 19.74 -29.55 -3.14
CA GLY A 260 19.00 -30.29 -2.15
C GLY A 260 19.72 -31.55 -1.67
N ILE A 261 19.17 -32.16 -0.63
CA ILE A 261 19.63 -33.43 -0.07
C ILE A 261 18.52 -34.48 -0.17
N ARG A 262 18.88 -35.68 -0.63
CA ARG A 262 18.02 -36.86 -0.61
C ARG A 262 18.21 -37.61 0.70
N LEU A 263 17.13 -37.92 1.40
CA LEU A 263 17.15 -38.71 2.63
C LEU A 263 16.80 -40.18 2.36
N SER A 264 17.05 -41.06 3.33
CA SER A 264 16.80 -42.51 3.23
C SER A 264 15.35 -42.90 2.97
N ASN A 265 14.40 -42.02 3.27
CA ASN A 265 12.98 -42.17 2.92
C ASN A 265 12.64 -41.67 1.51
N ASN A 266 13.66 -41.33 0.72
CA ASN A 266 13.58 -40.78 -0.64
C ASN A 266 13.04 -39.33 -0.73
N ASP A 267 12.76 -38.68 0.40
CA ASP A 267 12.37 -37.27 0.42
C ASP A 267 13.55 -36.38 0.01
N GLY A 268 13.25 -35.35 -0.78
CA GLY A 268 14.20 -34.33 -1.17
C GLY A 268 13.94 -33.03 -0.40
N ILE A 269 14.98 -32.44 0.19
CA ILE A 269 14.89 -31.14 0.86
C ILE A 269 15.84 -30.16 0.19
N ILE A 270 15.32 -29.03 -0.29
CA ILE A 270 16.15 -27.94 -0.82
C ILE A 270 16.77 -27.15 0.33
N VAL A 271 18.09 -26.95 0.29
CA VAL A 271 18.85 -26.38 1.41
C VAL A 271 19.64 -25.13 1.06
N SER A 272 19.98 -24.91 -0.21
CA SER A 272 20.72 -23.72 -0.64
C SER A 272 20.54 -23.42 -2.14
N ILE A 273 20.95 -22.22 -2.57
CA ILE A 273 21.21 -21.94 -4.00
C ILE A 273 22.56 -22.54 -4.44
N GLN A 274 22.69 -22.77 -5.73
CA GLN A 274 23.97 -23.07 -6.36
C GLN A 274 24.85 -21.81 -6.36
N ASN A 275 26.11 -21.96 -5.97
CA ASN A 275 27.10 -20.91 -5.99
C ASN A 275 28.36 -21.42 -6.71
N THR A 276 28.86 -20.65 -7.68
CA THR A 276 30.04 -21.01 -8.50
C THR A 276 31.35 -20.96 -7.72
N PHE A 277 31.39 -20.27 -6.58
CA PHE A 277 32.59 -20.08 -5.77
C PHE A 277 32.60 -20.95 -4.50
N ILE A 278 31.43 -21.29 -3.95
CA ILE A 278 31.31 -22.01 -2.67
C ILE A 278 30.41 -23.22 -2.84
N ARG A 279 30.94 -24.41 -2.56
CA ARG A 279 30.15 -25.65 -2.53
C ARG A 279 29.22 -25.62 -1.31
N PRO A 280 27.91 -25.86 -1.46
CA PRO A 280 27.03 -26.03 -0.31
C PRO A 280 27.30 -27.37 0.38
N TYR A 281 27.40 -27.35 1.70
CA TYR A 281 27.69 -28.52 2.55
C TYR A 281 26.39 -29.21 3.00
N ALA A 282 25.50 -29.54 2.06
CA ALA A 282 24.17 -30.10 2.36
C ALA A 282 24.26 -31.48 3.03
N PHE A 283 25.12 -32.35 2.50
CA PHE A 283 25.36 -33.69 3.03
C PHE A 283 25.99 -33.65 4.42
N GLU A 284 27.00 -32.79 4.61
CA GLU A 284 27.67 -32.61 5.91
C GLU A 284 26.71 -32.05 6.94
N LEU A 285 25.88 -31.06 6.57
CA LEU A 285 24.83 -30.51 7.42
C LEU A 285 23.91 -31.62 7.92
N PHE A 286 23.26 -32.37 7.03
CA PHE A 286 22.29 -33.37 7.45
C PHE A 286 22.93 -34.55 8.18
N SER A 287 24.11 -35.01 7.75
CA SER A 287 24.83 -36.08 8.44
C SER A 287 25.22 -35.67 9.87
N GLY A 288 25.70 -34.43 10.06
CA GLY A 288 26.06 -33.91 11.36
C GLY A 288 24.85 -33.63 12.25
N LEU A 289 23.77 -33.06 11.70
CA LEU A 289 22.50 -32.90 12.42
C LEU A 289 22.00 -34.25 12.96
N ILE A 290 21.91 -35.27 12.10
CA ILE A 290 21.44 -36.61 12.47
C ILE A 290 22.37 -37.25 13.52
N SER A 291 23.69 -37.08 13.37
CA SER A 291 24.68 -37.59 14.33
C SER A 291 24.49 -37.00 15.73
N ILE A 292 24.35 -35.67 15.83
CA ILE A 292 24.17 -34.95 17.10
C ILE A 292 22.81 -35.27 17.72
N LEU A 293 21.75 -35.31 16.91
CA LEU A 293 20.45 -35.76 17.37
C LEU A 293 20.58 -37.14 18.02
N ASN A 294 21.33 -38.06 17.43
CA ASN A 294 21.56 -39.40 17.97
C ASN A 294 22.63 -39.48 19.09
N GLY A 295 22.98 -38.35 19.72
CA GLY A 295 23.77 -38.30 20.96
C GLY A 295 25.29 -38.29 20.76
N HIS A 296 25.78 -38.08 19.54
CA HIS A 296 27.21 -37.95 19.28
C HIS A 296 27.67 -36.50 19.45
N GLU A 297 28.85 -36.31 20.04
CA GLU A 297 29.42 -34.98 20.16
C GLU A 297 29.80 -34.39 18.79
N PRO A 298 29.65 -33.07 18.61
CA PRO A 298 30.10 -32.41 17.39
C PRO A 298 31.64 -32.55 17.29
N THR A 299 32.13 -33.00 16.13
CA THR A 299 33.58 -33.14 15.90
C THR A 299 34.28 -31.78 15.99
N SER A 300 35.19 -31.63 16.96
CA SER A 300 35.95 -30.40 17.23
C SER A 300 36.99 -30.10 16.14
N ARG A 301 37.17 -28.82 15.78
CA ARG A 301 38.40 -28.36 15.09
C ARG A 301 39.51 -28.20 16.14
N ILE A 302 40.67 -28.83 15.91
CA ILE A 302 41.89 -28.50 16.65
C ILE A 302 42.30 -27.07 16.25
N ILE A 303 42.10 -26.08 17.12
CA ILE A 303 42.65 -24.72 16.95
C ILE A 303 43.32 -24.31 18.28
N ASN A 304 44.61 -23.96 18.17
CA ASN A 304 45.62 -23.78 19.21
C ASN A 304 45.23 -22.96 20.46
N GLU A 305 45.76 -23.41 21.60
CA GLU A 305 45.63 -22.94 23.00
C GLU A 305 46.13 -21.51 23.35
N ASN A 306 46.28 -20.56 22.42
CA ASN A 306 47.03 -19.31 22.70
C ASN A 306 46.21 -18.01 22.78
N LEU A 307 44.97 -18.04 23.30
CA LEU A 307 44.16 -16.81 23.52
C LEU A 307 43.92 -16.45 24.98
N SER A 308 44.39 -17.22 25.95
CA SER A 308 44.20 -16.95 27.38
C SER A 308 45.19 -15.95 28.02
N GLN A 309 46.05 -15.28 27.24
CA GLN A 309 47.10 -14.39 27.79
C GLN A 309 47.04 -12.92 27.38
N LYS A 310 46.02 -12.46 26.63
CA LYS A 310 45.97 -11.06 26.13
C LYS A 310 44.90 -10.14 26.71
N GLU A 311 43.97 -10.63 27.53
CA GLU A 311 42.90 -9.78 28.09
C GLU A 311 43.24 -9.14 29.45
N THR A 312 44.39 -9.42 30.05
CA THR A 312 44.73 -8.88 31.38
C THR A 312 45.38 -7.50 31.42
N ASN A 313 45.63 -6.84 30.28
CA ASN A 313 46.49 -5.63 30.24
C ASN A 313 45.86 -4.33 29.70
N ILE A 314 44.52 -4.22 29.61
CA ILE A 314 43.89 -2.97 29.08
C ILE A 314 42.92 -2.32 30.09
N ILE A 315 42.95 -2.72 31.37
CA ILE A 315 42.22 -2.02 32.44
C ILE A 315 43.21 -1.16 33.24
N SER A 316 43.69 -0.07 32.63
CA SER A 316 44.21 1.10 33.36
C SER A 316 44.38 2.30 32.43
N SER A 317 43.37 3.19 32.37
CA SER A 317 43.57 4.65 32.49
C SER A 317 42.30 5.45 32.15
N GLN A 318 41.97 6.33 33.11
CA GLN A 318 41.47 7.71 32.95
C GLN A 318 39.95 8.00 32.87
N HIS A 319 39.45 8.43 34.04
CA HIS A 319 38.56 9.58 34.32
C HIS A 319 38.90 10.83 33.46
N ASP A 320 37.97 11.71 33.07
CA ASP A 320 37.30 12.79 33.85
C ASP A 320 36.23 13.46 32.94
N SER A 321 34.95 13.67 33.30
CA SER A 321 34.26 14.57 34.27
C SER A 321 33.78 15.93 33.70
N PHE A 322 32.69 16.49 34.31
CA PHE A 322 31.90 17.74 34.08
C PHE A 322 30.63 17.69 33.19
N SER A 323 29.47 18.29 33.46
CA SER A 323 28.64 18.68 34.66
C SER A 323 27.44 19.55 34.18
N TYR A 324 26.23 19.35 34.76
CA TYR A 324 25.08 20.30 35.01
C TYR A 324 24.50 21.20 33.86
N ASP A 325 23.23 21.58 33.75
CA ASP A 325 22.07 21.66 34.66
C ASP A 325 20.72 21.88 33.89
N ASP A 326 19.62 21.73 34.62
CA ASP A 326 18.18 21.85 34.28
C ASP A 326 17.65 23.24 33.83
N ASN A 327 16.54 23.28 33.04
CA ASN A 327 15.20 23.72 33.48
C ASN A 327 14.14 24.03 32.39
N LYS A 328 12.89 23.96 32.85
CA LYS A 328 11.56 23.93 32.21
C LYS A 328 10.93 25.25 31.72
N GLU A 329 9.92 25.06 30.86
CA GLU A 329 8.58 25.72 30.72
C GLU A 329 8.43 27.26 30.60
N ASN A 330 7.73 27.72 29.53
CA ASN A 330 6.38 28.32 29.66
C ASN A 330 5.69 28.67 28.31
N THR A 331 4.36 28.62 28.37
CA THR A 331 3.31 28.87 27.35
C THR A 331 2.93 30.35 27.13
N SER A 332 2.42 30.73 25.94
CA SER A 332 1.00 31.19 25.71
C SER A 332 0.76 32.26 24.62
N LYS A 333 -0.41 32.11 23.94
CA LYS A 333 -1.35 33.10 23.33
C LYS A 333 -1.06 33.81 21.98
N PHE A 334 -1.93 33.53 21.01
CA PHE A 334 -2.30 34.42 19.88
C PHE A 334 -3.78 34.21 19.53
N THR A 335 -4.60 35.27 19.59
CA THR A 335 -5.96 35.34 19.01
C THR A 335 -6.26 36.77 18.56
N ASP A 336 -6.86 36.85 17.37
CA ASP A 336 -7.88 37.79 16.90
C ASP A 336 -7.55 39.28 16.71
N SER A 337 -7.41 39.71 15.44
CA SER A 337 -7.86 41.05 14.97
C SER A 337 -7.65 41.29 13.46
N ILE A 338 -8.47 40.74 12.53
CA ILE A 338 -8.50 41.21 11.12
C ILE A 338 -9.92 41.31 10.48
N GLU A 339 -11.00 40.74 11.03
CA GLU A 339 -12.23 40.54 10.22
C GLU A 339 -13.28 41.68 10.13
N GLN A 340 -13.01 42.92 10.54
CA GLN A 340 -14.10 43.93 10.68
C GLN A 340 -14.09 45.18 9.77
N GLN A 341 -13.38 45.21 8.64
CA GLN A 341 -13.31 46.46 7.85
C GLN A 341 -13.94 46.53 6.44
N ASN A 342 -14.53 45.46 5.88
CA ASN A 342 -14.96 45.50 4.46
C ASN A 342 -16.45 45.30 4.14
N PHE A 343 -17.39 45.59 5.05
CA PHE A 343 -18.83 45.53 4.73
C PHE A 343 -19.54 46.86 4.94
N ALA A 344 -19.36 47.80 4.00
CA ALA A 344 -20.28 48.91 3.85
C ALA A 344 -20.22 49.52 2.43
N ARG A 345 -21.05 49.01 1.51
CA ARG A 345 -21.73 49.81 0.47
C ARG A 345 -22.75 48.96 -0.32
N HIS A 346 -23.85 49.62 -0.70
CA HIS A 346 -24.97 49.22 -1.55
C HIS A 346 -26.26 48.74 -0.85
N LYS A 347 -27.25 49.65 -0.83
CA LYS A 347 -28.65 49.46 -0.43
C LYS A 347 -29.53 49.22 -1.66
N ASN A 348 -30.35 48.16 -1.58
CA ASN A 348 -31.68 47.92 -2.15
C ASN A 348 -31.99 48.24 -3.64
N THR A 349 -31.77 47.23 -4.49
CA THR A 349 -32.78 46.61 -5.36
C THR A 349 -32.57 45.09 -5.31
N SER A 350 -33.64 44.31 -5.16
CA SER A 350 -33.59 42.83 -5.27
C SER A 350 -33.39 42.48 -6.76
N ILE A 351 -32.28 41.96 -7.28
CA ILE A 351 -31.11 41.24 -6.76
C ILE A 351 -29.95 41.62 -7.71
N PRO A 352 -28.77 42.07 -7.25
CA PRO A 352 -27.65 42.33 -8.17
C PRO A 352 -26.74 41.10 -8.35
N LEU A 353 -26.35 40.41 -7.28
CA LEU A 353 -25.68 39.10 -7.28
C LEU A 353 -25.98 38.45 -5.92
N ARG A 354 -26.26 37.14 -5.86
CA ARG A 354 -26.58 36.47 -4.59
C ARG A 354 -25.30 36.07 -3.87
N HIS A 355 -25.08 36.66 -2.70
CA HIS A 355 -24.09 36.13 -1.78
C HIS A 355 -24.65 34.88 -1.07
N HIS A 356 -24.10 33.72 -1.39
CA HIS A 356 -24.32 32.49 -0.65
C HIS A 356 -23.18 32.30 0.33
N SER A 357 -23.45 32.14 1.63
CA SER A 357 -22.39 32.00 2.65
C SER A 357 -21.80 30.59 2.75
N ASN A 358 -22.27 29.64 1.94
CA ASN A 358 -21.80 28.26 1.98
C ASN A 358 -20.58 28.10 1.07
N ASP A 359 -19.42 27.79 1.67
CA ASP A 359 -18.13 27.62 1.00
C ASP A 359 -17.46 26.27 1.32
N HIS A 360 -18.23 25.29 1.78
CA HIS A 360 -17.73 23.97 2.21
C HIS A 360 -16.99 23.22 1.11
N LEU A 361 -17.39 23.38 -0.15
CA LEU A 361 -16.78 22.70 -1.28
C LEU A 361 -15.37 23.21 -1.55
N PHE A 362 -15.13 24.52 -1.38
CA PHE A 362 -13.80 25.08 -1.52
C PHE A 362 -12.87 24.51 -0.45
N ASP A 363 -13.28 24.55 0.82
CA ASP A 363 -12.52 24.01 1.94
C ASP A 363 -12.20 22.52 1.74
N PHE A 364 -13.16 21.76 1.23
CA PHE A 364 -12.99 20.36 0.92
C PHE A 364 -11.92 20.10 -0.16
N ILE A 365 -11.95 20.84 -1.28
CA ILE A 365 -10.95 20.73 -2.35
C ILE A 365 -9.54 20.99 -1.80
N ILE A 366 -9.39 22.00 -0.92
CA ILE A 366 -8.10 22.34 -0.30
C ILE A 366 -7.64 21.27 0.70
N GLN A 367 -8.56 20.75 1.53
CA GLN A 367 -8.24 19.72 2.52
C GLN A 367 -7.73 18.45 1.85
N ILE A 368 -8.42 17.96 0.81
CA ILE A 368 -7.99 16.73 0.12
C ILE A 368 -6.61 16.93 -0.52
N ASN A 369 -6.39 18.06 -1.20
CA ASN A 369 -5.09 18.35 -1.80
C ASN A 369 -3.96 18.50 -0.76
N SER A 370 -4.22 19.07 0.42
CA SER A 370 -3.18 19.19 1.47
C SER A 370 -2.82 17.84 2.11
N VAL A 371 -3.81 16.97 2.35
CA VAL A 371 -3.60 15.61 2.89
C VAL A 371 -2.78 14.75 1.92
N ASP A 372 -3.04 14.84 0.62
CA ASP A 372 -2.29 14.08 -0.39
C ASP A 372 -0.83 14.56 -0.53
N ASN A 373 -0.57 15.88 -0.43
CA ASN A 373 0.79 16.43 -0.45
C ASN A 373 1.62 16.03 0.78
N VAL A 374 1.00 15.92 1.96
CA VAL A 374 1.66 15.41 3.18
C VAL A 374 1.89 13.90 3.09
N GLY A 375 0.93 13.16 2.53
CA GLY A 375 1.08 11.74 2.21
C GLY A 375 2.22 11.48 1.23
N ASP A 376 2.48 12.39 0.29
CA ASP A 376 3.58 12.31 -0.66
C ASP A 376 4.95 12.62 -0.07
N PHE A 377 5.06 13.58 0.86
CA PHE A 377 6.31 13.80 1.60
C PHE A 377 6.71 12.55 2.40
N ILE A 378 5.73 11.89 3.03
CA ILE A 378 5.97 10.66 3.81
C ILE A 378 6.16 9.44 2.89
N GLY A 379 5.41 9.36 1.78
CA GLY A 379 5.46 8.28 0.81
C GLY A 379 6.71 8.30 -0.08
N SER A 380 7.24 9.46 -0.43
CA SER A 380 8.51 9.60 -1.17
C SER A 380 9.74 9.34 -0.30
N LEU A 381 9.62 9.49 1.03
CA LEU A 381 10.66 9.08 1.98
C LEU A 381 10.68 7.56 2.24
N LEU A 382 9.58 6.86 1.96
CA LEU A 382 9.35 5.47 2.41
C LEU A 382 9.00 4.47 1.29
N SER A 383 8.78 4.88 0.04
CA SER A 383 8.38 3.97 -1.04
C SER A 383 8.86 4.37 -2.43
N ASP A 384 9.49 3.42 -3.13
CA ASP A 384 9.81 3.47 -4.57
C ASP A 384 8.59 3.03 -5.43
N SER A 385 7.39 3.53 -5.13
CA SER A 385 6.16 3.15 -5.85
C SER A 385 5.83 4.09 -7.01
N ASN A 386 6.56 3.92 -8.11
CA ASN A 386 6.29 4.61 -9.39
C ASN A 386 5.04 4.04 -10.09
N ASN A 387 3.83 4.47 -9.69
CA ASN A 387 2.59 4.23 -10.45
C ASN A 387 2.18 5.49 -11.25
N PRO A 388 2.30 5.49 -12.60
CA PRO A 388 1.98 6.63 -13.45
C PRO A 388 0.54 7.15 -13.30
N ASN A 389 -0.44 6.25 -13.10
CA ASN A 389 -1.85 6.62 -12.99
C ASN A 389 -2.17 7.33 -11.67
N SER A 390 -1.51 6.91 -10.57
CA SER A 390 -1.60 7.63 -9.29
C SER A 390 -0.97 9.01 -9.39
N LYS A 391 0.10 9.16 -10.17
CA LYS A 391 0.79 10.43 -10.39
C LYS A 391 -0.09 11.38 -11.20
N ILE A 392 -0.71 10.92 -12.29
CA ILE A 392 -1.65 11.73 -13.08
C ILE A 392 -2.87 12.14 -12.26
N LYS A 393 -3.49 11.21 -11.51
CA LYS A 393 -4.66 11.52 -10.68
C LYS A 393 -4.35 12.64 -9.68
N LYS A 394 -3.20 12.56 -9.01
CA LYS A 394 -2.72 13.60 -8.09
C LYS A 394 -2.43 14.91 -8.80
N LYS A 395 -1.72 14.87 -9.94
CA LYS A 395 -1.45 16.07 -10.74
C LYS A 395 -2.72 16.76 -11.21
N PHE A 396 -3.74 16.00 -11.62
CA PHE A 396 -5.05 16.50 -12.01
C PHE A 396 -5.74 17.19 -10.83
N GLN A 397 -5.83 16.52 -9.69
CA GLN A 397 -6.42 17.08 -8.47
C GLN A 397 -5.67 18.32 -7.98
N SER A 398 -4.34 18.29 -7.96
CA SER A 398 -3.50 19.44 -7.60
C SER A 398 -3.62 20.59 -8.59
N TYR A 399 -3.86 20.31 -9.88
CA TYR A 399 -4.18 21.34 -10.86
C TYR A 399 -5.50 22.02 -10.50
N ILE A 400 -6.60 21.27 -10.33
CA ILE A 400 -7.90 21.84 -9.94
C ILE A 400 -7.80 22.63 -8.64
N ALA A 401 -7.16 22.07 -7.61
CA ALA A 401 -7.01 22.73 -6.31
C ALA A 401 -6.20 24.03 -6.42
N ARG A 402 -5.06 24.03 -7.13
CA ARG A 402 -4.23 25.24 -7.31
C ARG A 402 -4.95 26.32 -8.10
N THR A 403 -5.58 25.95 -9.21
CA THR A 403 -6.29 26.91 -10.07
C THR A 403 -7.52 27.49 -9.36
N THR A 404 -8.29 26.67 -8.62
CA THR A 404 -9.42 27.13 -7.80
C THR A 404 -8.97 27.99 -6.62
N THR A 405 -7.85 27.65 -5.98
CA THR A 405 -7.23 28.50 -4.94
C THR A 405 -6.83 29.85 -5.50
N PHE A 406 -6.23 29.86 -6.69
CA PHE A 406 -5.82 31.11 -7.34
C PHE A 406 -7.04 31.98 -7.67
N PHE A 407 -8.12 31.39 -8.18
CA PHE A 407 -9.39 32.09 -8.35
C PHE A 407 -9.90 32.70 -7.03
N ARG A 408 -9.95 31.92 -5.94
CA ARG A 408 -10.39 32.40 -4.63
C ARG A 408 -9.53 33.58 -4.15
N LYS A 409 -8.20 33.46 -4.22
CA LYS A 409 -7.29 34.48 -3.70
C LYS A 409 -7.27 35.74 -4.54
N GLU A 410 -7.06 35.60 -5.84
CA GLU A 410 -6.86 36.76 -6.70
C GLU A 410 -8.18 37.43 -7.06
N ILE A 411 -9.21 36.67 -7.43
CA ILE A 411 -10.47 37.27 -7.90
C ILE A 411 -11.40 37.54 -6.71
N VAL A 412 -11.64 36.56 -5.84
CA VAL A 412 -12.68 36.73 -4.81
C VAL A 412 -12.19 37.58 -3.63
N GLU A 413 -11.00 37.29 -3.10
CA GLU A 413 -10.52 37.94 -1.88
C GLU A 413 -9.78 39.25 -2.16
N LYS A 414 -8.88 39.26 -3.14
CA LYS A 414 -8.05 40.43 -3.47
C LYS A 414 -8.80 41.48 -4.28
N GLU A 415 -9.48 41.10 -5.37
CA GLU A 415 -10.32 42.05 -6.13
C GLU A 415 -11.70 42.29 -5.49
N GLY A 416 -12.06 41.54 -4.45
CA GLY A 416 -13.25 41.79 -3.64
C GLY A 416 -14.58 41.27 -4.22
N PHE A 417 -14.54 40.32 -5.15
CA PHE A 417 -15.74 39.67 -5.72
C PHE A 417 -16.34 38.59 -4.79
N PHE A 418 -16.61 38.94 -3.52
CA PHE A 418 -17.07 38.02 -2.46
C PHE A 418 -18.39 37.31 -2.75
N GLN A 419 -19.22 37.81 -3.65
CA GLN A 419 -20.42 37.11 -4.11
C GLN A 419 -20.10 35.73 -4.72
N PHE A 420 -18.88 35.51 -5.24
CA PHE A 420 -18.41 34.23 -5.74
C PHE A 420 -17.73 33.37 -4.65
N LYS A 421 -17.83 33.77 -3.38
CA LYS A 421 -17.39 32.97 -2.21
C LYS A 421 -18.43 31.95 -1.81
N ASN A 422 -18.72 31.02 -2.73
CA ASN A 422 -19.69 29.95 -2.47
C ASN A 422 -19.49 28.68 -3.29
N ASP A 423 -20.14 27.60 -2.88
CA ASP A 423 -20.10 26.27 -3.51
C ASP A 423 -20.53 26.26 -4.99
N ILE A 424 -21.52 27.09 -5.37
CA ILE A 424 -22.01 27.15 -6.75
C ILE A 424 -20.93 27.76 -7.66
N ALA A 425 -20.32 28.87 -7.23
CA ALA A 425 -19.22 29.48 -7.95
C ALA A 425 -17.98 28.56 -7.98
N THR A 426 -17.69 27.86 -6.87
CA THR A 426 -16.62 26.85 -6.80
C THR A 426 -16.87 25.70 -7.79
N MET A 427 -18.12 25.27 -7.95
CA MET A 427 -18.53 24.27 -8.94
C MET A 427 -18.38 24.75 -10.39
N GLU A 428 -18.82 25.97 -10.70
CA GLU A 428 -18.67 26.54 -12.05
C GLU A 428 -17.20 26.70 -12.43
N VAL A 429 -16.35 27.20 -11.52
CA VAL A 429 -14.90 27.31 -11.75
C VAL A 429 -14.26 25.94 -11.92
N SER A 430 -14.58 24.97 -11.06
CA SER A 430 -14.04 23.62 -11.17
C SER A 430 -14.44 22.96 -12.48
N GLY A 431 -15.71 23.10 -12.88
CA GLY A 431 -16.22 22.58 -14.14
C GLY A 431 -15.55 23.22 -15.36
N ALA A 432 -15.37 24.55 -15.36
CA ALA A 432 -14.65 25.26 -16.41
C ALA A 432 -13.19 24.80 -16.57
N VAL A 433 -12.48 24.69 -15.44
CA VAL A 433 -11.09 24.23 -15.41
C VAL A 433 -10.98 22.79 -15.95
N MET A 434 -11.91 21.92 -15.56
CA MET A 434 -11.98 20.54 -16.06
C MET A 434 -12.36 20.45 -17.54
N ALA A 435 -13.27 21.31 -18.01
CA ALA A 435 -13.65 21.39 -19.41
C ALA A 435 -12.45 21.79 -20.27
N PHE A 436 -11.64 22.75 -19.80
CA PHE A 436 -10.44 23.17 -20.52
C PHE A 436 -9.42 22.03 -20.67
N VAL A 437 -9.18 21.26 -19.61
CA VAL A 437 -8.33 20.06 -19.66
C VAL A 437 -8.88 19.04 -20.65
N PHE A 438 -10.19 18.82 -20.66
CA PHE A 438 -10.84 17.90 -21.59
C PHE A 438 -10.67 18.34 -23.05
N ILE A 439 -10.95 19.61 -23.36
CA ILE A 439 -10.76 20.20 -24.70
C ILE A 439 -9.31 20.04 -25.15
N GLN A 440 -8.34 20.39 -24.29
CA GLN A 440 -6.91 20.26 -24.59
C GLN A 440 -6.48 18.82 -24.85
N MET A 441 -7.05 17.83 -24.15
CA MET A 441 -6.79 16.41 -24.45
C MET A 441 -7.26 16.05 -25.86
N LEU A 442 -8.46 16.49 -26.25
CA LEU A 442 -9.01 16.22 -27.58
C LEU A 442 -8.20 16.93 -28.68
N GLU A 443 -7.86 18.20 -28.49
CA GLU A 443 -7.06 19.00 -29.44
C GLU A 443 -5.67 18.38 -29.68
N ARG A 444 -5.11 17.70 -28.67
CA ARG A 444 -3.82 17.00 -28.77
C ARG A 444 -3.94 15.53 -29.21
N GLY A 445 -5.12 15.12 -29.66
CA GLY A 445 -5.32 13.84 -30.34
C GLY A 445 -5.61 12.65 -29.44
N LEU A 446 -5.95 12.85 -28.15
CA LEU A 446 -6.51 11.76 -27.34
C LEU A 446 -7.90 11.41 -27.88
N SER A 447 -8.20 10.11 -27.95
CA SER A 447 -9.56 9.66 -28.25
C SER A 447 -10.54 10.13 -27.18
N GLU A 448 -11.75 10.49 -27.59
CA GLU A 448 -12.80 10.98 -26.70
C GLU A 448 -13.09 10.04 -25.53
N ASP A 449 -13.07 8.72 -25.74
CA ASP A 449 -13.29 7.72 -24.69
C ASP A 449 -12.21 7.78 -23.59
N ILE A 450 -10.94 7.88 -23.99
CA ILE A 450 -9.81 8.00 -23.05
C ILE A 450 -9.89 9.33 -22.31
N ALA A 451 -10.15 10.44 -23.02
CA ALA A 451 -10.30 11.77 -22.41
C ALA A 451 -11.46 11.79 -21.40
N LYS A 452 -12.60 11.15 -21.71
CA LYS A 452 -13.76 11.06 -20.82
C LYS A 452 -13.44 10.24 -19.57
N ASN A 453 -12.72 9.13 -19.75
CA ASN A 453 -12.27 8.32 -18.62
C ASN A 453 -11.37 9.16 -17.69
N ILE A 454 -10.32 9.81 -18.22
CA ILE A 454 -9.42 10.66 -17.44
C ILE A 454 -10.18 11.78 -16.72
N LEU A 455 -11.13 12.41 -17.41
CA LEU A 455 -11.99 13.44 -16.83
C LEU A 455 -12.83 12.91 -15.66
N PHE A 456 -13.48 11.76 -15.81
CA PHE A 456 -14.26 11.14 -14.74
C PHE A 456 -13.38 10.70 -13.56
N GLU A 457 -12.17 10.20 -13.82
CA GLU A 457 -11.18 9.93 -12.76
C GLU A 457 -10.84 11.21 -11.98
N GLY A 458 -10.54 12.30 -12.71
CA GLY A 458 -10.18 13.60 -12.16
C GLY A 458 -11.30 14.20 -11.30
N ILE A 459 -12.56 14.10 -11.76
CA ILE A 459 -13.74 14.48 -10.99
C ILE A 459 -13.83 13.67 -9.69
N ARG A 460 -13.74 12.34 -9.76
CA ARG A 460 -13.85 11.51 -8.56
C ARG A 460 -12.70 11.73 -7.58
N ALA A 461 -11.50 11.97 -8.07
CA ALA A 461 -10.33 12.29 -7.27
C ALA A 461 -10.54 13.58 -6.48
N THR A 462 -10.89 14.64 -7.20
CA THR A 462 -11.04 15.99 -6.66
C THR A 462 -12.17 16.07 -5.63
N PHE A 463 -13.27 15.35 -5.90
CA PHE A 463 -14.48 15.43 -5.09
C PHE A 463 -14.70 14.22 -4.15
N ASN A 464 -13.71 13.33 -4.02
CA ASN A 464 -13.75 12.09 -3.20
C ASN A 464 -15.00 11.22 -3.43
N ILE A 465 -15.40 11.06 -4.70
CA ILE A 465 -16.66 10.41 -5.07
C ILE A 465 -16.46 8.89 -5.13
N LYS A 466 -17.10 8.19 -4.19
CA LYS A 466 -16.95 6.74 -3.99
C LYS A 466 -17.79 5.88 -4.94
N SER A 467 -18.87 6.43 -5.50
CA SER A 467 -19.75 5.79 -6.50
C SER A 467 -19.30 6.07 -7.94
N SER A 468 -19.93 5.44 -8.93
CA SER A 468 -19.70 5.75 -10.35
C SER A 468 -20.01 7.23 -10.63
N ALA A 469 -19.08 7.98 -11.25
CA ALA A 469 -19.24 9.41 -11.53
C ALA A 469 -20.60 9.73 -12.20
N GLN A 470 -21.07 8.91 -13.12
CA GLN A 470 -22.34 9.13 -13.81
C GLN A 470 -23.60 9.10 -12.91
N ARG A 471 -23.51 8.54 -11.70
CA ARG A 471 -24.65 8.40 -10.76
C ARG A 471 -24.56 9.33 -9.55
N ASP A 472 -23.44 10.02 -9.38
CA ASP A 472 -23.25 10.97 -8.29
C ASP A 472 -23.80 12.35 -8.67
N PRO A 473 -24.62 13.01 -7.84
CA PRO A 473 -25.21 14.31 -8.17
C PRO A 473 -24.17 15.40 -8.46
N THR A 474 -23.05 15.42 -7.74
CA THR A 474 -21.97 16.40 -7.94
C THR A 474 -21.25 16.16 -9.26
N SER A 475 -20.93 14.89 -9.55
CA SER A 475 -20.38 14.51 -10.86
C SER A 475 -21.33 14.83 -12.00
N ALA A 476 -22.62 14.51 -11.88
CA ALA A 476 -23.61 14.82 -12.91
C ALA A 476 -23.74 16.33 -13.16
N ALA A 477 -23.63 17.14 -12.10
CA ALA A 477 -23.60 18.60 -12.22
C ALA A 477 -22.32 19.08 -12.93
N LEU A 478 -21.14 18.58 -12.57
CA LEU A 478 -19.87 18.91 -13.23
C LEU A 478 -19.88 18.53 -14.71
N ILE A 479 -20.36 17.33 -15.04
CA ILE A 479 -20.44 16.87 -16.42
C ILE A 479 -21.31 17.79 -17.25
N ARG A 480 -22.47 18.23 -16.73
CA ARG A 480 -23.33 19.21 -17.42
C ARG A 480 -22.65 20.57 -17.62
N ILE A 481 -21.88 21.03 -16.64
CA ILE A 481 -21.10 22.27 -16.78
C ILE A 481 -20.06 22.07 -17.89
N ILE A 482 -19.31 20.97 -17.87
CA ILE A 482 -18.28 20.66 -18.84
C ILE A 482 -18.86 20.56 -20.26
N ASP A 483 -19.95 19.82 -20.43
CA ASP A 483 -20.64 19.65 -21.72
C ASP A 483 -21.07 20.99 -22.32
N SER A 484 -21.41 21.98 -21.49
CA SER A 484 -21.79 23.32 -21.97
C SER A 484 -20.64 24.10 -22.63
N TYR A 485 -19.38 23.73 -22.34
CA TYR A 485 -18.20 24.32 -23.00
C TYR A 485 -17.83 23.59 -24.29
N LEU A 486 -18.34 22.38 -24.51
CA LEU A 486 -18.04 21.57 -25.71
C LEU A 486 -18.99 21.87 -26.88
N SER A 487 -20.11 22.54 -26.60
CA SER A 487 -21.12 22.91 -27.61
C SER A 487 -20.83 24.20 -28.36
N ASP A 488 -19.83 24.99 -27.92
CA ASP A 488 -19.44 26.25 -28.58
C ASP A 488 -18.22 26.05 -29.49
N ASP A 489 -18.37 26.37 -30.78
CA ASP A 489 -17.34 26.18 -31.83
C ASP A 489 -16.12 27.13 -31.71
N SER A 490 -16.08 28.02 -30.70
CA SER A 490 -14.98 28.98 -30.52
C SER A 490 -14.32 28.84 -29.13
N THR A 491 -13.21 28.09 -29.08
CA THR A 491 -12.25 28.10 -27.96
C THR A 491 -11.70 29.50 -27.62
N ASN A 492 -11.93 30.50 -28.49
CA ASN A 492 -11.53 31.88 -28.28
C ASN A 492 -12.40 32.66 -27.28
N GLU A 493 -13.55 32.15 -26.84
CA GLU A 493 -14.47 32.86 -25.90
C GLU A 493 -14.54 32.24 -24.49
N ILE A 494 -13.58 31.39 -24.13
CA ILE A 494 -13.53 30.72 -22.80
C ILE A 494 -13.62 31.74 -21.66
N PHE A 495 -12.90 32.86 -21.77
CA PHE A 495 -12.92 33.94 -20.78
C PHE A 495 -14.35 34.45 -20.53
N LEU A 496 -15.05 34.80 -21.60
CA LEU A 496 -16.40 35.37 -21.52
C LEU A 496 -17.38 34.32 -20.99
N ASN A 497 -17.28 33.08 -21.47
CA ASN A 497 -18.16 31.99 -21.03
C ASN A 497 -18.01 31.68 -19.53
N ILE A 498 -16.80 31.68 -18.97
CA ILE A 498 -16.61 31.50 -17.52
C ILE A 498 -17.27 32.65 -16.74
N ILE A 499 -17.06 33.90 -17.15
CA ILE A 499 -17.65 35.06 -16.49
C ILE A 499 -19.18 35.01 -16.55
N LEU A 500 -19.75 34.73 -17.73
CA LEU A 500 -21.20 34.65 -17.93
C LEU A 500 -21.82 33.52 -17.08
N ARG A 501 -21.17 32.36 -16.98
CA ARG A 501 -21.65 31.27 -16.11
C ARG A 501 -21.52 31.60 -14.63
N LEU A 502 -20.45 32.27 -14.20
CA LEU A 502 -20.30 32.74 -12.82
C LEU A 502 -21.39 33.74 -12.46
N ILE A 503 -21.65 34.73 -13.31
CA ILE A 503 -22.70 35.72 -13.09
C ILE A 503 -24.07 35.05 -13.13
N GLY A 504 -24.35 34.25 -14.15
CA GLY A 504 -25.64 33.57 -14.35
C GLY A 504 -25.99 32.63 -13.20
N SER A 505 -25.05 31.80 -12.76
CA SER A 505 -25.23 30.89 -11.62
C SER A 505 -25.49 31.65 -10.32
N ASN A 506 -24.86 32.80 -10.14
CA ASN A 506 -25.00 33.63 -8.95
C ASN A 506 -26.31 34.44 -8.94
N LEU A 507 -26.75 34.95 -10.10
CA LEU A 507 -28.07 35.56 -10.27
C LEU A 507 -29.20 34.54 -10.02
N ASN A 508 -29.03 33.33 -10.54
CA ASN A 508 -30.00 32.24 -10.42
C ASN A 508 -30.01 31.61 -9.01
N GLY A 509 -28.84 31.53 -8.37
CA GLY A 509 -28.63 30.87 -7.07
C GLY A 509 -28.69 29.34 -7.11
N SER A 510 -28.57 28.73 -8.29
CA SER A 510 -28.43 27.29 -8.49
C SER A 510 -27.77 26.97 -9.84
N LEU A 511 -27.22 25.76 -9.97
CA LEU A 511 -26.56 25.30 -11.19
C LEU A 511 -27.58 24.98 -12.29
N LEU A 512 -27.37 25.53 -13.50
CA LEU A 512 -28.13 25.23 -14.70
C LEU A 512 -27.22 24.81 -15.87
N PRO A 513 -27.75 24.07 -16.86
CA PRO A 513 -27.03 23.74 -18.08
C PRO A 513 -26.57 24.99 -18.87
N ASN A 514 -27.42 26.02 -18.94
CA ASN A 514 -27.11 27.33 -19.51
C ASN A 514 -27.84 28.44 -18.74
N TYR A 515 -27.42 29.69 -18.95
CA TYR A 515 -27.96 30.85 -18.24
C TYR A 515 -28.52 31.94 -19.18
N ASN A 516 -28.75 31.65 -20.46
CA ASN A 516 -29.11 32.66 -21.47
C ASN A 516 -30.33 33.49 -21.04
N GLU A 517 -31.42 32.83 -20.63
CA GLU A 517 -32.63 33.52 -20.16
C GLU A 517 -32.42 34.35 -18.88
N VAL A 518 -31.48 33.94 -18.02
CA VAL A 518 -31.14 34.67 -16.78
C VAL A 518 -30.32 35.91 -17.13
N LEU A 519 -29.36 35.76 -18.04
CA LEU A 519 -28.43 36.79 -18.48
C LEU A 519 -29.13 37.85 -19.34
N GLU A 520 -30.01 37.46 -20.26
CA GLU A 520 -30.79 38.39 -21.11
C GLU A 520 -31.64 39.37 -20.27
N LYS A 521 -32.21 38.89 -19.16
CA LYS A 521 -32.97 39.74 -18.22
C LYS A 521 -32.13 40.77 -17.47
N HIS A 522 -30.81 40.62 -17.50
CA HIS A 522 -29.84 41.46 -16.79
C HIS A 522 -28.79 42.06 -17.74
N PHE A 523 -29.08 42.17 -19.04
CA PHE A 523 -28.13 42.64 -20.05
C PHE A 523 -27.42 43.95 -19.69
N ASN A 524 -28.17 44.97 -19.27
CA ASN A 524 -27.59 46.27 -18.87
C ASN A 524 -26.61 46.15 -17.68
N PHE A 525 -26.85 45.21 -16.77
CA PHE A 525 -25.93 44.92 -15.66
C PHE A 525 -24.66 44.21 -16.15
N LEU A 526 -24.78 43.29 -17.11
CA LEU A 526 -23.63 42.58 -17.68
C LEU A 526 -22.66 43.54 -18.38
N ASP A 527 -23.19 44.48 -19.17
CA ASP A 527 -22.39 45.49 -19.88
C ASP A 527 -21.55 46.35 -18.92
N GLU A 528 -22.08 46.67 -17.75
CA GLU A 528 -21.37 47.44 -16.72
C GLU A 528 -20.44 46.58 -15.86
N PHE A 529 -20.84 45.33 -15.57
CA PHE A 529 -20.14 44.48 -14.59
C PHE A 529 -18.96 43.71 -15.20
N ILE A 530 -19.09 43.15 -16.40
CA ILE A 530 -18.03 42.33 -17.04
C ILE A 530 -16.69 43.10 -17.14
N PRO A 531 -16.66 44.38 -17.56
CA PRO A 531 -15.41 45.15 -17.64
C PRO A 531 -14.71 45.32 -16.28
N THR A 532 -15.42 45.21 -15.15
CA THR A 532 -14.82 45.34 -13.82
C THR A 532 -14.00 44.10 -13.41
N MET A 533 -14.24 42.96 -14.06
CA MET A 533 -13.53 41.70 -13.77
C MET A 533 -12.20 41.58 -14.55
N ASP A 534 -12.01 42.36 -15.61
CA ASP A 534 -10.78 42.44 -16.40
C ASP A 534 -9.87 43.53 -15.80
N PRO A 535 -8.63 43.25 -15.31
CA PRO A 535 -7.63 42.32 -15.85
C PRO A 535 -7.41 41.01 -15.08
N SER A 536 -7.90 40.91 -13.84
CA SER A 536 -7.56 39.79 -12.94
C SER A 536 -8.11 38.45 -13.44
N PHE A 537 -9.25 38.48 -14.13
CA PHE A 537 -9.81 37.29 -14.76
C PHE A 537 -8.99 36.82 -15.98
N THR A 538 -8.40 37.75 -16.73
CA THR A 538 -7.52 37.44 -17.86
C THR A 538 -6.25 36.74 -17.35
N ASN A 539 -5.70 37.22 -16.23
CA ASN A 539 -4.58 36.56 -15.56
C ASN A 539 -4.93 35.16 -15.06
N PHE A 540 -6.13 34.97 -14.53
CA PHE A 540 -6.63 33.66 -14.12
C PHE A 540 -6.71 32.68 -15.29
N VAL A 541 -7.31 33.09 -16.41
CA VAL A 541 -7.40 32.25 -17.62
C VAL A 541 -6.02 31.92 -18.16
N ASN A 542 -5.11 32.90 -18.27
CA ASN A 542 -3.74 32.65 -18.73
C ASN A 542 -3.00 31.64 -17.84
N LYS A 543 -3.18 31.74 -16.51
CA LYS A 543 -2.60 30.78 -15.57
C LYS A 543 -3.22 29.39 -15.70
N MET A 544 -4.55 29.32 -15.85
CA MET A 544 -5.28 28.07 -16.09
C MET A 544 -4.73 27.34 -17.32
N ILE A 545 -4.56 28.07 -18.43
CA ILE A 545 -4.03 27.56 -19.71
C ILE A 545 -2.59 27.08 -19.54
N TYR A 546 -1.75 27.89 -18.89
CA TYR A 546 -0.36 27.54 -18.66
C TYR A 546 -0.22 26.26 -17.83
N GLU A 547 -0.96 26.16 -16.71
CA GLU A 547 -0.87 25.01 -15.82
C GLU A 547 -1.51 23.74 -16.41
N SER A 548 -2.56 23.85 -17.23
CA SER A 548 -3.12 22.67 -17.91
C SER A 548 -2.15 22.08 -18.90
N ASN A 549 -1.33 22.88 -19.59
CA ASN A 549 -0.37 22.35 -20.56
C ASN A 549 0.58 21.33 -19.92
N PHE A 550 1.11 21.62 -18.72
CA PHE A 550 1.95 20.65 -17.99
C PHE A 550 1.19 19.38 -17.62
N LEU A 551 -0.06 19.51 -17.17
CA LEU A 551 -0.89 18.35 -16.85
C LEU A 551 -1.11 17.47 -18.09
N ILE A 552 -1.39 18.09 -19.24
CA ILE A 552 -1.63 17.36 -20.48
C ILE A 552 -0.35 16.72 -21.03
N ASP A 553 0.79 17.41 -20.94
CA ASP A 553 2.10 16.84 -21.31
C ASP A 553 2.37 15.55 -20.50
N ASP A 554 2.16 15.60 -19.18
CA ASP A 554 2.32 14.45 -18.30
C ASP A 554 1.33 13.31 -18.59
N ILE A 555 0.10 13.65 -18.98
CA ILE A 555 -0.92 12.70 -19.43
C ILE A 555 -0.45 12.01 -20.69
N LEU A 556 0.02 12.75 -21.68
CA LEU A 556 0.51 12.22 -22.96
C LEU A 556 1.76 11.34 -22.82
N ASP A 557 2.66 11.71 -21.91
CA ASP A 557 3.90 10.96 -21.64
C ASP A 557 3.65 9.65 -20.87
N THR A 558 2.46 9.47 -20.31
CA THR A 558 2.10 8.24 -19.64
C THR A 558 1.71 7.17 -20.64
N ARG A 559 2.29 5.97 -20.51
CA ARG A 559 1.86 4.79 -21.27
C ARG A 559 0.52 4.30 -20.72
N TRP A 560 -0.55 4.65 -21.43
CA TRP A 560 -1.93 4.23 -21.15
C TRP A 560 -2.18 2.75 -21.47
#